data_AF-Y0KHQ0-F1
#
_entry.id   AF-Y0KHQ0-F1
#
_cell.length_a   1.000
_cell.length_b   1.000
_cell.length_c   1.000
_cell.angle_alpha   90.00
_cell.angle_beta   90.00
_cell.angle_gamma   90.00
#
_symmetry.space_group_name_H-M   'P 1'
#
loop_
_entity.id
_entity.type
_entity.pdbx_description
1 polymer ?
#
loop_
_entity_poly.entity_id
_entity_poly.type
_entity_poly.pdbx_seq_one_letter_code
_entity_poly.pdbx_strand_id
1 'polypeptide(L)'
;MATRAAGVMSMLKDIAQKEVDTATEALAEAMKIADEAQSKYDLLVEYRNDYSKNLQQSLETGIGAQAYQNFQGFFRKLDQAVKGQFEMLVSAQHHVLIQKKRWKESQRKKLSYDVLEQRDSDKQLKATQKKEQRLMDEFASRIGRQAK
;
A
#
# COMPACT_ATOMS: atom_id res chain seq x y z
N MET A 1 1.60 5.01 37.85
CA MET A 1 1.23 5.79 36.64
C MET A 1 2.13 5.45 35.44
N ALA A 2 3.46 5.36 35.59
CA ALA A 2 4.39 5.02 34.50
C ALA A 2 4.09 3.69 33.79
N THR A 3 3.73 2.63 34.51
CA THR A 3 3.43 1.30 33.95
C THR A 3 2.16 1.29 33.07
N ARG A 4 1.18 2.16 33.38
CA ARG A 4 -0.06 2.30 32.58
C ARG A 4 0.20 3.04 31.27
N ALA A 5 1.09 4.04 31.29
CA ALA A 5 1.48 4.79 30.09
C ALA A 5 2.29 3.92 29.10
N ALA A 6 3.20 3.09 29.61
CA ALA A 6 3.97 2.13 28.80
C ALA A 6 3.05 1.11 28.09
N GLY A 7 2.07 0.56 28.81
CA GLY A 7 1.08 -0.36 28.21
C GLY A 7 0.21 0.30 27.13
N VAL A 8 -0.16 1.57 27.31
CA VAL A 8 -0.95 2.31 26.30
C VAL A 8 -0.12 2.59 25.03
N MET A 9 1.16 2.94 25.16
CA MET A 9 2.03 3.15 23.99
C MET A 9 2.25 1.87 23.18
N SER A 10 2.50 0.75 23.86
CA SER A 10 2.60 -0.57 23.20
C SER A 10 1.32 -0.90 22.43
N MET A 11 0.16 -0.71 23.05
CA MET A 11 -1.14 -0.95 22.41
C MET A 11 -1.34 -0.06 21.17
N LEU A 12 -0.99 1.22 21.22
CA LEU A 12 -1.10 2.13 20.08
C LEU A 12 -0.20 1.71 18.92
N LYS A 13 0.99 1.19 19.21
CA LYS A 13 1.92 0.66 18.21
C LYS A 13 1.38 -0.62 17.56
N ASP A 14 0.84 -1.54 18.36
CA ASP A 14 0.22 -2.76 17.83
C ASP A 14 -0.96 -2.43 16.91
N ILE A 15 -1.77 -1.43 17.27
CA ILE A 15 -2.85 -0.93 16.42
C ILE A 15 -2.28 -0.33 15.13
N ALA A 16 -1.26 0.53 15.21
CA ALA A 16 -0.65 1.13 14.03
C ALA A 16 0.02 0.10 13.12
N GLN A 17 0.65 -0.93 13.68
CA GLN A 17 1.22 -2.04 12.92
C GLN A 17 0.13 -2.80 12.16
N LYS A 18 -0.96 -3.16 12.84
CA LYS A 18 -2.12 -3.80 12.19
C LYS A 18 -2.70 -2.93 11.07
N GLU A 19 -2.81 -1.62 11.28
CA GLU A 19 -3.26 -0.69 10.23
C GLU A 19 -2.31 -0.69 9.01
N VAL A 20 -0.99 -0.80 9.22
CA VAL A 20 -0.01 -0.93 8.13
C VAL A 20 -0.17 -2.25 7.40
N ASP A 21 -0.34 -3.35 8.12
CA ASP A 21 -0.49 -4.69 7.54
C ASP A 21 -1.77 -4.77 6.68
N THR A 22 -2.91 -4.33 7.23
CA THR A 22 -4.17 -4.25 6.48
C THR A 22 -4.08 -3.34 5.26
N ALA A 23 -3.41 -2.18 5.38
CA ALA A 23 -3.22 -1.29 4.22
C ALA A 23 -2.28 -1.88 3.17
N THR A 24 -1.32 -2.71 3.58
CA THR A 24 -0.39 -3.41 2.67
C THR A 24 -1.14 -4.48 1.87
N GLU A 25 -1.95 -5.30 2.54
CA GLU A 25 -2.81 -6.30 1.88
C GLU A 25 -3.78 -5.64 0.90
N ALA A 26 -4.45 -4.55 1.31
CA ALA A 26 -5.39 -3.82 0.46
C ALA A 26 -4.70 -3.19 -0.76
N LEU A 27 -3.48 -2.68 -0.60
CA LEU A 27 -2.70 -2.15 -1.73
C LEU A 27 -2.27 -3.26 -2.68
N ALA A 28 -1.82 -4.40 -2.17
CA ALA A 28 -1.43 -5.55 -3.00
C ALA A 28 -2.61 -6.05 -3.84
N GLU A 29 -3.79 -6.20 -3.22
CA GLU A 29 -5.01 -6.61 -3.94
C GLU A 29 -5.41 -5.59 -5.01
N ALA A 30 -5.38 -4.29 -4.68
CA ALA A 30 -5.66 -3.23 -5.65
C ALA A 30 -4.70 -3.27 -6.85
N MET A 31 -3.41 -3.51 -6.61
CA MET A 31 -2.39 -3.61 -7.66
C MET A 31 -2.64 -4.82 -8.55
N LYS A 32 -2.98 -5.98 -7.96
CA LYS A 32 -3.34 -7.18 -8.71
C LYS A 32 -4.56 -6.96 -9.61
N ILE A 33 -5.62 -6.33 -9.09
CA ILE A 33 -6.82 -6.02 -9.88
C ILE A 33 -6.48 -5.09 -11.05
N ALA A 34 -5.63 -4.08 -10.83
CA ALA A 34 -5.21 -3.16 -11.89
C ALA A 34 -4.37 -3.88 -12.97
N ASP A 35 -3.49 -4.79 -12.58
CA ASP A 35 -2.67 -5.59 -13.50
C ASP A 35 -3.51 -6.55 -14.35
N GLU A 36 -4.49 -7.22 -13.72
CA GLU A 36 -5.45 -8.07 -14.43
C GLU A 36 -6.32 -7.25 -15.40
N ALA A 37 -6.74 -6.05 -14.99
CA ALA A 37 -7.52 -5.16 -15.84
C ALA A 37 -6.71 -4.66 -17.04
N GLN A 38 -5.42 -4.37 -16.85
CA GLN A 38 -4.48 -3.98 -17.89
C GLN A 38 -4.27 -5.11 -18.89
N SER A 39 -3.96 -6.32 -18.39
CA SER A 39 -3.74 -7.50 -19.23
C SER A 39 -4.95 -7.81 -20.12
N LYS A 40 -6.17 -7.71 -19.56
CA LYS A 40 -7.42 -7.88 -20.34
C LYS A 40 -7.63 -6.77 -21.36
N TYR A 41 -7.30 -5.52 -21.02
CA TYR A 41 -7.38 -4.40 -21.95
C TYR A 41 -6.44 -4.60 -23.13
N ASP A 42 -5.18 -4.95 -22.86
CA ASP A 42 -4.16 -5.15 -23.89
C ASP A 42 -4.54 -6.29 -24.83
N LEU A 43 -5.05 -7.40 -24.29
CA LEU A 43 -5.56 -8.52 -25.08
C LEU A 43 -6.70 -8.09 -26.03
N LEU A 44 -7.65 -7.27 -25.55
CA LEU A 44 -8.76 -6.79 -26.38
C LEU A 44 -8.28 -5.83 -27.46
N VAL A 45 -7.30 -4.98 -27.16
CA VAL A 45 -6.70 -4.05 -28.13
C VAL A 45 -5.93 -4.82 -29.21
N GLU A 46 -5.13 -5.81 -28.83
CA GLU A 46 -4.42 -6.68 -29.76
C GLU A 46 -5.40 -7.41 -30.68
N TYR A 47 -6.42 -8.05 -30.09
CA TYR A 47 -7.45 -8.76 -30.84
C TYR A 47 -8.20 -7.84 -31.82
N ARG A 48 -8.49 -6.61 -31.41
CA ARG A 48 -9.10 -5.59 -32.28
C ARG A 48 -8.21 -5.21 -33.46
N ASN A 49 -6.92 -5.05 -33.22
CA ASN A 49 -5.96 -4.71 -34.27
C ASN A 49 -5.85 -5.84 -35.29
N ASP A 50 -5.76 -7.09 -34.84
CA ASP A 50 -5.70 -8.24 -35.73
C ASP A 50 -7.01 -8.46 -36.49
N TYR A 51 -8.14 -8.24 -35.84
CA TYR A 51 -9.44 -8.27 -36.51
C TYR A 51 -9.55 -7.21 -37.62
N SER A 52 -8.98 -6.03 -37.40
CA SER A 52 -8.91 -4.96 -38.41
C SER A 52 -8.02 -5.34 -39.59
N LYS A 53 -6.86 -5.94 -39.34
CA LYS A 53 -5.95 -6.43 -40.39
C LYS A 53 -6.62 -7.51 -41.24
N ASN A 54 -7.33 -8.45 -40.61
CA ASN A 54 -8.06 -9.51 -41.31
C ASN A 54 -9.15 -8.94 -42.24
N LEU A 55 -9.84 -7.87 -41.80
CA LEU A 55 -10.82 -7.19 -42.65
C LEU A 55 -10.13 -6.52 -43.85
N GLN A 56 -8.99 -5.85 -43.65
CA GLN A 56 -8.24 -5.23 -44.74
C GLN A 56 -7.83 -6.26 -45.80
N GLN A 57 -7.29 -7.40 -45.39
CA GLN A 57 -6.94 -8.48 -46.30
C GLN A 57 -8.16 -9.04 -47.03
N SER A 58 -9.28 -9.22 -46.32
CA SER A 58 -10.54 -9.70 -46.92
C SER A 58 -11.12 -8.72 -47.95
N LEU A 59 -10.94 -7.41 -47.72
CA LEU A 59 -11.34 -6.37 -48.67
C LEU A 59 -10.47 -6.41 -49.94
N GLU A 60 -9.16 -6.63 -49.81
CA GLU A 60 -8.23 -6.76 -50.94
C GLU A 60 -8.56 -7.96 -51.84
N THR A 61 -8.99 -9.09 -51.24
CA THR A 61 -9.39 -10.29 -51.98
C THR A 61 -10.85 -10.28 -52.45
N GLY A 62 -11.62 -9.27 -52.06
CA GLY A 62 -13.07 -9.18 -52.29
C GLY A 62 -13.86 -9.93 -51.21
N ILE A 63 -14.75 -9.20 -50.53
CA ILE A 63 -15.64 -9.73 -49.48
C ILE A 63 -17.11 -9.57 -49.88
N GLY A 64 -17.93 -10.60 -49.60
CA GLY A 64 -19.38 -10.51 -49.81
C GLY A 64 -20.06 -9.55 -48.82
N ALA A 65 -21.14 -8.89 -49.25
CA ALA A 65 -21.84 -7.88 -48.45
C ALA A 65 -22.28 -8.38 -47.07
N GLN A 66 -22.78 -9.62 -46.96
CA GLN A 66 -23.17 -10.21 -45.68
C GLN A 66 -21.99 -10.39 -44.72
N ALA A 67 -20.85 -10.87 -45.23
CA ALA A 67 -19.65 -11.05 -44.44
C ALA A 67 -19.11 -9.70 -43.95
N TYR A 68 -19.15 -8.67 -44.80
CA TYR A 68 -18.80 -7.30 -44.41
C TYR A 68 -19.72 -6.73 -43.31
N GLN A 69 -21.03 -6.94 -43.41
CA GLN A 69 -21.98 -6.53 -42.36
C GLN A 69 -21.72 -7.24 -41.03
N ASN A 70 -21.43 -8.54 -41.06
CA ASN A 70 -21.08 -9.31 -39.86
C ASN A 70 -19.81 -8.75 -39.20
N PHE A 71 -18.78 -8.45 -40.01
CA PHE A 71 -17.54 -7.81 -39.56
C PHE A 71 -17.82 -6.50 -38.83
N GLN A 72 -18.58 -5.58 -39.45
CA GLN A 72 -18.95 -4.30 -38.86
C GLN A 72 -19.75 -4.47 -37.56
N GLY A 73 -20.66 -5.43 -37.52
CA GLY A 73 -21.46 -5.75 -36.34
C GLY A 73 -20.61 -6.21 -35.16
N PHE A 74 -19.65 -7.12 -35.39
CA PHE A 74 -18.75 -7.60 -34.36
C PHE A 74 -17.73 -6.53 -33.94
N PHE A 75 -17.19 -5.78 -34.90
CA PHE A 75 -16.23 -4.70 -34.62
C PHE A 75 -16.79 -3.67 -33.66
N ARG A 76 -18.06 -3.26 -33.83
CA ARG A 76 -18.73 -2.35 -32.88
C ARG A 76 -18.84 -2.92 -31.47
N LYS A 77 -19.13 -4.22 -31.33
CA LYS A 77 -19.16 -4.90 -30.02
C LYS A 77 -17.77 -4.94 -29.39
N LEU A 78 -16.75 -5.19 -30.19
CA LEU A 78 -15.36 -5.21 -29.74
C LEU A 78 -14.88 -3.83 -29.30
N ASP A 79 -15.19 -2.77 -30.06
CA ASP A 79 -14.92 -1.38 -29.67
C ASP A 79 -15.59 -1.03 -28.34
N GLN A 80 -16.84 -1.43 -28.16
CA GLN A 80 -17.56 -1.23 -26.90
C GLN A 80 -16.91 -1.97 -25.74
N ALA A 81 -16.47 -3.22 -25.95
CA ALA A 81 -15.77 -4.01 -24.95
C ALA A 81 -14.41 -3.39 -24.57
N VAL A 82 -13.62 -2.95 -25.55
CA VAL A 82 -12.33 -2.25 -25.33
C VAL A 82 -12.56 -0.99 -24.50
N LYS A 83 -13.57 -0.18 -24.86
CA LYS A 83 -13.91 1.03 -24.11
C LYS A 83 -14.33 0.71 -22.66
N GLY A 84 -15.20 -0.27 -22.46
CA GLY A 84 -15.63 -0.68 -21.13
C GLY A 84 -14.47 -1.20 -20.28
N GLN A 85 -13.58 -2.01 -20.87
CA GLN A 85 -12.40 -2.51 -20.18
C GLN A 85 -11.40 -1.39 -19.83
N PHE A 86 -11.26 -0.38 -20.70
CA PHE A 86 -10.45 0.80 -20.41
C PHE A 86 -10.99 1.58 -19.20
N GLU A 87 -12.30 1.79 -19.12
CA GLU A 87 -12.93 2.46 -17.97
C GLU A 87 -12.69 1.68 -16.66
N MET A 88 -12.77 0.35 -16.72
CA MET A 88 -12.43 -0.53 -15.58
C MET A 88 -10.96 -0.39 -15.18
N LEU A 89 -10.04 -0.38 -16.14
CA LEU A 89 -8.61 -0.19 -15.90
C LEU A 89 -8.33 1.15 -15.22
N VAL A 90 -8.91 2.25 -15.72
CA VAL A 90 -8.76 3.59 -15.11
C VAL A 90 -9.27 3.60 -13.66
N SER A 91 -10.43 2.99 -13.41
CA SER A 91 -10.98 2.86 -12.06
C SER A 91 -10.06 2.06 -11.13
N ALA A 92 -9.53 0.93 -11.60
CA ALA A 92 -8.60 0.10 -10.83
C ALA A 92 -7.28 0.84 -10.52
N GLN A 93 -6.71 1.55 -11.50
CA GLN A 93 -5.53 2.40 -11.30
C GLN A 93 -5.80 3.51 -10.28
N HIS A 94 -6.96 4.14 -10.33
CA HIS A 94 -7.36 5.13 -9.33
C HIS A 94 -7.47 4.52 -7.93
N HIS A 95 -8.01 3.30 -7.82
CA HIS A 95 -8.10 2.57 -6.57
C HIS A 95 -6.71 2.28 -5.96
N VAL A 96 -5.73 1.89 -6.80
CA VAL A 96 -4.33 1.72 -6.37
C VAL A 96 -3.79 3.02 -5.76
N LEU A 97 -4.05 4.18 -6.37
CA LEU A 97 -3.60 5.47 -5.83
C LEU A 97 -4.21 5.76 -4.46
N ILE A 98 -5.49 5.45 -4.27
CA ILE A 98 -6.18 5.61 -2.97
C ILE A 98 -5.53 4.70 -1.92
N GLN A 99 -5.33 3.42 -2.22
CA GLN A 99 -4.74 2.49 -1.25
C GLN A 99 -3.29 2.84 -0.93
N LYS A 100 -2.53 3.29 -1.94
CA LYS A 100 -1.14 3.76 -1.75
C LYS A 100 -1.08 4.97 -0.83
N LYS A 101 -2.04 5.89 -0.92
CA LYS A 101 -2.14 7.02 0.00
C LYS A 101 -2.42 6.54 1.43
N ARG A 102 -3.40 5.64 1.62
CA ARG A 102 -3.75 5.06 2.93
C ARG A 102 -2.56 4.34 3.56
N TRP A 103 -1.84 3.54 2.78
CA TRP A 103 -0.63 2.84 3.22
C TRP A 103 0.48 3.80 3.66
N LYS A 104 0.70 4.89 2.91
CA LYS A 104 1.68 5.92 3.32
C LYS A 104 1.28 6.60 4.63
N GLU A 105 0.00 6.88 4.82
CA GLU A 105 -0.53 7.51 6.02
C GLU A 105 -0.40 6.60 7.25
N SER A 106 -0.72 5.31 7.12
CA SER A 106 -0.54 4.33 8.20
C SER A 106 0.94 4.17 8.55
N GLN A 107 1.83 4.14 7.54
CA GLN A 107 3.26 4.07 7.81
C GLN A 107 3.80 5.29 8.57
N ARG A 108 3.35 6.49 8.18
CA ARG A 108 3.72 7.72 8.90
C ARG A 108 3.24 7.69 10.35
N LYS A 109 2.03 7.17 10.59
CA LYS A 109 1.45 7.04 11.94
C LYS A 109 2.27 6.05 12.78
N LYS A 110 2.62 4.88 12.24
CA LYS A 110 3.50 3.91 12.92
C LYS A 110 4.85 4.55 13.29
N LEU A 111 5.51 5.20 12.35
CA LEU A 111 6.80 5.86 12.59
C LEU A 111 6.70 6.91 13.70
N SER A 112 5.59 7.64 13.77
CA SER A 112 5.36 8.62 14.84
C SER A 112 5.31 7.97 16.22
N TYR A 113 4.70 6.78 16.35
CA TYR A 113 4.69 6.04 17.61
C TYR A 113 6.07 5.46 17.95
N ASP A 114 6.80 4.94 16.97
CA ASP A 114 8.17 4.43 17.17
C ASP A 114 9.09 5.53 17.74
N VAL A 115 8.99 6.76 17.21
CA VAL A 115 9.75 7.92 17.72
C VAL A 115 9.35 8.29 19.16
N LEU A 116 8.06 8.25 19.48
CA LEU A 116 7.58 8.56 20.83
C LEU A 116 8.04 7.53 21.86
N GLU A 117 8.02 6.25 21.50
CA GLU A 117 8.50 5.14 22.33
C GLU A 117 10.01 5.28 22.60
N GLN A 118 10.81 5.50 21.56
CA GLN A 118 12.25 5.71 21.72
C GLN A 118 12.55 6.87 22.66
N ARG A 119 11.84 7.99 22.50
CA ARG A 119 12.00 9.16 23.37
C ARG A 119 11.60 8.88 24.82
N ASP A 120 10.57 8.06 25.05
CA ASP A 120 10.17 7.69 26.41
C ASP A 120 11.19 6.75 27.05
N SER A 121 11.68 5.76 26.31
CA SER A 121 12.76 4.87 26.73
C SER A 121 14.02 5.64 27.14
N ASP A 122 14.46 6.60 26.33
CA ASP A 122 15.61 7.46 26.62
C ASP A 122 15.42 8.28 27.90
N LYS A 123 14.19 8.78 28.14
CA LYS A 123 13.87 9.52 29.37
C LYS A 123 13.92 8.61 30.60
N GLN A 124 13.37 7.40 30.49
CA GLN A 124 13.40 6.42 31.58
C GLN A 124 14.84 6.02 31.91
N LEU A 125 15.66 5.73 30.89
CA LEU A 125 17.08 5.40 31.06
C LEU A 125 17.86 6.54 31.74
N LYS A 126 17.64 7.79 31.33
CA LYS A 126 18.28 8.95 32.00
C LYS A 126 17.83 9.10 33.45
N ALA A 127 16.56 8.80 33.75
CA ALA A 127 16.04 8.86 35.11
C ALA A 127 16.62 7.76 36.00
N THR A 128 16.76 6.53 35.49
CA THR A 128 17.38 5.42 36.22
C THR A 128 18.86 5.68 36.48
N GLN A 129 19.62 6.11 35.47
CA GLN A 129 21.04 6.48 35.61
C GLN A 129 21.25 7.56 36.68
N LYS A 130 20.43 8.62 36.68
CA LYS A 130 20.49 9.65 37.73
C LYS A 130 20.19 9.12 39.13
N LYS A 131 19.25 8.16 39.24
CA LYS A 131 18.91 7.54 40.52
C LYS A 131 20.06 6.64 41.01
N GLU A 132 20.64 5.83 40.13
CA GLU A 132 21.78 4.96 40.44
C GLU A 132 23.01 5.77 40.85
N GLN A 133 23.32 6.85 40.13
CA GLN A 133 24.43 7.75 40.48
C GLN A 133 24.24 8.33 41.89
N ARG A 134 23.04 8.82 42.22
CA ARG A 134 22.76 9.34 43.58
C ARG A 134 22.96 8.29 44.66
N LEU A 135 22.51 7.05 44.42
CA LEU A 135 22.68 5.95 45.38
C LEU A 135 24.16 5.59 45.58
N MET A 136 24.96 5.60 44.51
CA MET A 136 26.41 5.38 44.59
C MET A 136 27.10 6.51 45.37
N ASP A 137 26.77 7.77 45.09
CA ASP A 137 27.33 8.94 45.77
C ASP A 137 26.99 8.92 47.28
N GLU A 138 25.76 8.56 47.64
CA GLU A 138 25.35 8.39 49.04
C GLU A 138 26.13 7.27 49.74
N PHE A 139 26.33 6.14 49.07
CA PHE A 139 27.09 5.02 49.61
C PHE A 139 28.56 5.37 49.81
N ALA A 140 29.20 5.99 48.82
CA ALA A 140 30.57 6.49 48.91
C ALA A 140 30.73 7.50 50.05
N SER A 141 29.77 8.43 50.19
CA SER A 141 29.76 9.43 51.27
C SER A 141 29.54 8.83 52.67
N ARG A 142 28.89 7.67 52.79
CA ARG A 142 28.74 6.95 54.06
C ARG A 142 30.02 6.19 54.42
N ILE A 143 30.62 5.47 53.47
CA ILE A 143 31.90 4.77 53.68
C ILE A 143 33.00 5.76 54.05
N GLY A 144 33.13 6.88 53.31
CA GLY A 144 34.14 7.91 53.60
C GLY A 144 33.98 8.57 54.97
N ARG A 145 32.77 8.54 55.56
CA ARG A 145 32.52 9.00 56.95
C ARG A 145 32.86 7.95 58.00
N GLN A 146 32.75 6.67 57.69
CA GLN A 146 33.08 5.57 58.61
C GLN A 146 34.57 5.22 58.63
N ALA A 147 35.31 5.60 57.58
CA ALA A 147 36.76 5.41 57.49
C ALA A 147 37.59 6.56 58.14
N LYS A 148 36.93 7.51 58.79
CA LYS A 148 37.52 8.55 59.64
C LYS A 148 37.28 8.22 61.11
#